data_AF-A0A075LQE3-F1
#
_entry.id   AF-A0A075LQE3-F1
#
_cell.length_a   1.000
_cell.length_b   1.000
_cell.length_c   1.000
_cell.angle_alpha   90.00
_cell.angle_beta   90.00
_cell.angle_gamma   90.00
#
_symmetry.space_group_name_H-M   'P 1'
#
loop_
_entity.id
_entity.type
_entity.pdbx_description
1 polymer ?
#
loop_
_entity_poly.entity_id
_entity_poly.type
_entity_poly.pdbx_seq_one_letter_code
_entity_poly.pdbx_strand_id
1 'polypeptide(L)'
;MKFKVKFSIIPFFLLLFLTYGTPLFKLALFSFGSFLSYTLGVLFLIPFIILLIYYRIGGFYGVALVSLALLLIESAQMDRHSAPKEHYLILTLAISLTFPAYALIVLLAPIMPPLEVTMIAALMLLVLYGISLLIEHGQTK
;
A
#
# COMPACT_ATOMS: atom_id res chain seq x y z
N MET A 1 -28.83 -21.01 -10.26
CA MET A 1 -27.69 -20.10 -10.05
C MET A 1 -26.75 -20.73 -9.04
N LYS A 2 -25.55 -21.18 -9.44
CA LYS A 2 -24.55 -21.65 -8.47
C LYS A 2 -23.96 -20.42 -7.79
N PHE A 3 -24.23 -20.24 -6.50
CA PHE A 3 -23.50 -19.30 -5.65
C PHE A 3 -22.04 -19.77 -5.57
N LYS A 4 -21.22 -19.35 -6.53
CA LYS A 4 -19.76 -19.44 -6.37
C LYS A 4 -19.39 -18.35 -5.36
N VAL A 5 -19.08 -18.76 -4.14
CA VAL A 5 -18.49 -17.86 -3.14
C VAL A 5 -17.20 -17.31 -3.75
N LYS A 6 -17.18 -16.00 -4.00
CA LYS A 6 -16.02 -15.29 -4.55
C LYS A 6 -14.97 -15.16 -3.47
N PHE A 7 -13.70 -15.44 -3.79
CA PHE A 7 -12.62 -15.42 -2.80
C PHE A 7 -12.46 -14.02 -2.19
N SER A 8 -12.71 -12.98 -2.98
CA SER A 8 -12.70 -11.56 -2.60
C SER A 8 -13.68 -11.16 -1.50
N ILE A 9 -14.69 -11.99 -1.18
CA ILE A 9 -15.63 -11.72 -0.08
C ILE A 9 -14.91 -11.82 1.28
N ILE A 10 -13.98 -12.75 1.42
CA ILE A 10 -13.25 -12.99 2.68
C ILE A 10 -12.40 -11.77 3.08
N PRO A 11 -11.49 -11.25 2.23
CA PRO A 11 -10.68 -10.08 2.59
C PRO A 11 -11.54 -8.82 2.80
N PHE A 12 -12.69 -8.69 2.12
CA PHE A 12 -13.61 -7.59 2.34
C PHE A 12 -14.18 -7.58 3.78
N PHE A 13 -14.73 -8.72 4.23
CA PHE A 13 -15.29 -8.80 5.58
C PHE A 13 -14.22 -8.66 6.66
N LEU A 14 -13.02 -9.23 6.44
CA LEU A 14 -11.89 -9.03 7.36
C LEU A 14 -11.50 -7.55 7.44
N LEU A 15 -11.40 -6.87 6.31
CA LEU A 15 -11.06 -5.44 6.28
C LEU A 15 -12.13 -4.60 7.00
N LEU A 16 -13.42 -4.89 6.83
CA LEU A 16 -14.50 -4.25 7.58
C LEU A 16 -14.44 -4.54 9.08
N PHE A 17 -14.15 -5.78 9.45
CA PHE A 17 -14.04 -6.19 10.85
C PHE A 17 -12.87 -5.47 11.54
N LEU A 18 -11.69 -5.44 10.94
CA LEU A 18 -10.53 -4.75 11.49
C LEU A 18 -10.76 -3.23 11.59
N THR A 19 -11.43 -2.64 10.61
CA THR A 19 -11.70 -1.20 10.63
C THR A 19 -12.90 -0.80 11.47
N TYR A 20 -13.65 -1.76 12.04
CA TYR A 20 -14.86 -1.47 12.82
C TYR A 20 -14.56 -0.57 14.02
N GLY A 21 -15.38 0.46 14.22
CA GLY A 21 -15.20 1.44 15.30
C GLY A 21 -14.12 2.51 15.02
N THR A 22 -13.41 2.45 13.90
CA THR A 22 -12.42 3.46 13.50
C THR A 22 -13.00 4.43 12.46
N PRO A 23 -12.43 5.65 12.28
CA PRO A 23 -12.83 6.56 11.20
C PRO A 23 -12.63 5.96 9.80
N LEU A 24 -11.78 4.93 9.67
CA LEU A 24 -11.53 4.23 8.42
C LEU A 24 -12.70 3.34 7.98
N PHE A 25 -13.61 2.97 8.88
CA PHE A 25 -14.72 2.06 8.58
C PHE A 25 -15.60 2.56 7.42
N LYS A 26 -15.91 3.86 7.41
CA LYS A 26 -16.73 4.47 6.36
C LYS A 26 -16.06 4.37 4.99
N LEU A 27 -14.74 4.56 4.95
CA LEU A 27 -13.97 4.44 3.73
C LEU A 27 -13.81 2.96 3.33
N ALA A 28 -13.63 2.06 4.31
CA ALA A 28 -13.59 0.62 4.09
C ALA A 28 -14.88 0.09 3.45
N LEU A 29 -16.06 0.65 3.75
CA LEU A 29 -17.30 0.33 3.04
C LEU A 29 -17.24 0.71 1.56
N PHE A 30 -16.59 1.82 1.21
CA PHE A 30 -16.39 2.24 -0.17
C PHE A 30 -15.54 1.24 -0.98
N SER A 31 -14.75 0.41 -0.31
CA SER A 31 -13.99 -0.68 -0.97
C SER A 31 -14.88 -1.70 -1.67
N PHE A 32 -16.20 -1.72 -1.40
CA PHE A 32 -17.17 -2.50 -2.18
C PHE A 32 -17.15 -2.15 -3.68
N GLY A 33 -16.75 -0.92 -4.04
CA GLY A 33 -16.53 -0.53 -5.44
C GLY A 33 -15.51 -1.40 -6.18
N SER A 34 -14.59 -2.05 -5.46
CA SER A 34 -13.58 -2.95 -6.03
C SER A 34 -14.19 -4.19 -6.71
N PHE A 35 -15.38 -4.62 -6.27
CA PHE A 35 -16.10 -5.72 -6.92
C PHE A 35 -16.68 -5.33 -8.28
N LEU A 36 -16.96 -4.05 -8.50
CA LEU A 36 -17.53 -3.53 -9.75
C LEU A 36 -16.43 -3.21 -10.76
N SER A 37 -15.37 -2.52 -10.32
CA SER A 37 -14.28 -2.08 -11.19
C SER A 37 -12.93 -2.09 -10.47
N TYR A 38 -11.88 -2.46 -11.20
CA TYR A 38 -10.51 -2.43 -10.70
C TYR A 38 -10.07 -1.00 -10.43
N THR A 39 -10.45 -0.07 -11.32
CA THR A 39 -10.15 1.35 -11.17
C THR A 39 -10.72 1.91 -9.88
N LEU A 40 -11.96 1.53 -9.51
CA LEU A 40 -12.56 1.97 -8.25
C LEU A 40 -11.81 1.43 -7.03
N GLY A 41 -11.32 0.19 -7.10
CA GLY A 41 -10.48 -0.38 -6.03
C GLY A 41 -9.17 0.38 -5.85
N VAL A 42 -8.45 0.65 -6.94
CA VAL A 42 -7.20 1.45 -6.89
C VAL A 42 -7.48 2.88 -6.41
N LEU A 43 -8.58 3.49 -6.85
CA LEU A 43 -8.98 4.83 -6.43
C LEU A 43 -9.37 4.86 -4.95
N PHE A 44 -9.91 3.78 -4.38
CA PHE A 44 -10.09 3.62 -2.93
C PHE A 44 -8.76 3.49 -2.18
N LEU A 45 -7.77 2.82 -2.76
CA LEU A 45 -6.48 2.55 -2.12
C LEU A 45 -5.71 3.84 -1.77
N ILE A 46 -5.77 4.83 -2.66
CA ILE A 46 -5.10 6.14 -2.48
C ILE A 46 -5.56 6.86 -1.20
N PRO A 47 -6.84 7.26 -1.05
CA PRO A 47 -7.31 7.92 0.17
C PRO A 47 -7.21 7.00 1.39
N PHE A 48 -7.28 5.68 1.22
CA PHE A 48 -7.12 4.73 2.32
C PHE A 48 -5.70 4.80 2.91
N ILE A 49 -4.66 4.76 2.07
CA ILE A 49 -3.28 4.94 2.50
C ILE A 49 -3.05 6.33 3.09
N ILE A 50 -3.57 7.39 2.45
CA ILE A 50 -3.43 8.76 2.97
C ILE A 50 -4.03 8.87 4.36
N LEU A 51 -5.22 8.32 4.60
CA LEU A 51 -5.83 8.34 5.93
C LEU A 51 -5.07 7.50 6.95
N LEU A 52 -4.52 6.34 6.55
CA LEU A 52 -3.66 5.54 7.44
C LEU A 52 -2.45 6.38 7.92
N ILE A 53 -1.80 7.09 7.02
CA ILE A 53 -0.67 7.98 7.35
C ILE A 53 -1.14 9.15 8.22
N TYR A 54 -2.26 9.78 7.87
CA TYR A 54 -2.82 10.92 8.59
C TYR A 54 -3.16 10.58 10.05
N TYR A 55 -3.81 9.43 10.28
CA TYR A 55 -4.12 8.94 11.62
C TYR A 55 -2.93 8.24 12.30
N ARG A 56 -1.75 8.24 11.68
CA ARG A 56 -0.53 7.57 12.17
C ARG A 56 -0.73 6.08 12.48
N ILE A 57 -1.61 5.43 11.71
CA ILE A 57 -1.89 4.00 11.80
C ILE A 57 -0.82 3.27 10.99
N GLY A 58 0.31 3.00 11.65
CA GLY A 58 1.45 2.26 11.11
C GLY A 58 1.60 0.87 11.75
N GLY A 59 2.83 0.35 11.75
CA GLY A 59 3.12 -0.94 12.36
C GLY A 59 2.61 -2.13 11.54
N PHE A 60 2.65 -3.31 12.15
CA PHE A 60 2.06 -4.53 11.59
C PHE A 60 0.56 -4.39 11.34
N TYR A 61 -0.14 -3.56 12.11
CA TYR A 61 -1.56 -3.30 11.92
C TYR A 61 -1.85 -2.51 10.64
N GLY A 62 -1.11 -1.42 10.38
CA GLY A 62 -1.21 -0.68 9.12
C GLY A 62 -0.85 -1.55 7.91
N VAL A 63 0.21 -2.37 8.03
CA VAL A 63 0.60 -3.34 6.99
C VAL A 63 -0.51 -4.36 6.73
N ALA A 64 -1.16 -4.88 7.77
CA ALA A 64 -2.27 -5.81 7.63
C ALA A 64 -3.47 -5.16 6.92
N LEU A 65 -3.81 -3.92 7.24
CA LEU A 65 -4.90 -3.19 6.59
C LEU A 65 -4.64 -2.97 5.10
N VAL A 66 -3.44 -2.52 4.73
CA VAL A 66 -3.06 -2.33 3.32
C VAL A 66 -2.99 -3.67 2.58
N SER A 67 -2.46 -4.71 3.23
CA SER A 67 -2.40 -6.07 2.70
C SER A 67 -3.80 -6.63 2.41
N LEU A 68 -4.75 -6.44 3.32
CA LEU A 68 -6.15 -6.84 3.12
C LEU A 68 -6.82 -6.04 2.00
N ALA A 69 -6.54 -4.73 1.91
CA ALA A 69 -7.05 -3.88 0.82
C ALA A 69 -6.55 -4.35 -0.55
N LEU A 70 -5.25 -4.65 -0.66
CA LEU A 70 -4.64 -5.19 -1.88
C LEU A 70 -5.19 -6.59 -2.21
N LEU A 71 -5.27 -7.48 -1.22
CA LEU A 71 -5.88 -8.80 -1.37
C LEU A 71 -7.29 -8.67 -1.94
N LEU A 72 -8.11 -7.78 -1.40
CA LEU A 72 -9.46 -7.53 -1.85
C LEU A 72 -9.50 -7.08 -3.32
N ILE A 73 -8.71 -6.06 -3.69
CA ILE A 73 -8.74 -5.47 -5.03
C ILE A 73 -8.29 -6.49 -6.08
N GLU A 74 -7.17 -7.17 -5.82
CA GLU A 74 -6.61 -8.14 -6.74
C GLU A 74 -7.48 -9.39 -6.84
N SER A 75 -7.95 -9.93 -5.71
CA SER A 75 -8.85 -11.08 -5.75
C SER A 75 -10.19 -10.75 -6.40
N ALA A 76 -10.71 -9.53 -6.24
CA ALA A 76 -11.94 -9.09 -6.91
C ALA A 76 -11.75 -8.95 -8.43
N GLN A 77 -10.56 -8.59 -8.88
CA GLN A 77 -10.20 -8.61 -10.30
C GLN A 77 -10.08 -10.04 -10.82
N MET A 78 -9.42 -10.93 -10.08
CA MET A 78 -9.31 -12.36 -10.43
C MET A 78 -10.68 -13.05 -10.47
N ASP A 79 -11.58 -12.72 -9.55
CA ASP A 79 -12.94 -13.26 -9.50
C ASP A 79 -13.77 -12.79 -10.72
N ARG A 80 -13.51 -11.58 -11.23
CA ARG A 80 -14.15 -11.06 -12.46
C ARG A 80 -13.63 -11.76 -13.71
N HIS A 81 -12.34 -12.07 -13.77
CA HIS A 81 -11.73 -12.80 -14.88
C HIS A 81 -11.82 -14.32 -14.76
N SER A 82 -12.48 -14.85 -13.72
CA SER A 82 -12.59 -16.28 -13.44
C SER A 82 -11.22 -17.00 -13.46
N ALA A 83 -10.21 -16.38 -12.84
CA ALA A 83 -8.85 -16.88 -12.83
C ALA A 83 -8.72 -18.27 -12.18
N PRO A 84 -7.69 -19.07 -12.54
CA PRO A 84 -7.39 -20.34 -11.90
C PRO A 84 -7.14 -20.19 -10.40
N LYS A 85 -7.44 -21.26 -9.63
CA LYS A 85 -7.28 -21.24 -8.17
C LYS A 85 -5.83 -21.02 -7.73
N GLU A 86 -4.84 -21.43 -8.54
CA GLU A 86 -3.42 -21.22 -8.21
C GLU A 86 -3.06 -19.74 -8.07
N HIS A 87 -3.71 -18.86 -8.85
CA HIS A 87 -3.41 -17.42 -8.83
C HIS A 87 -3.78 -16.77 -7.48
N TYR A 88 -4.86 -17.23 -6.85
CA TYR A 88 -5.25 -16.75 -5.51
C TYR A 88 -4.26 -17.20 -4.43
N LEU A 89 -3.69 -18.39 -4.58
CA LEU A 89 -2.68 -18.90 -3.65
C LEU A 89 -1.38 -18.11 -3.79
N ILE A 90 -0.94 -17.85 -5.03
CA ILE A 90 0.22 -16.99 -5.31
C ILE A 90 0.01 -15.60 -4.74
N LEU A 91 -1.16 -14.99 -4.95
CA LEU A 91 -1.50 -13.68 -4.41
C LEU A 91 -1.42 -13.66 -2.87
N THR A 92 -1.98 -14.67 -2.22
CA THR A 92 -1.97 -14.78 -0.75
C THR A 92 -0.55 -14.94 -0.22
N LEU A 93 0.29 -15.75 -0.86
CA LEU A 93 1.70 -15.91 -0.49
C LEU A 93 2.50 -14.61 -0.70
N ALA A 94 2.31 -13.95 -1.85
CA ALA A 94 2.97 -12.69 -2.16
C ALA A 94 2.63 -11.61 -1.12
N ILE A 95 1.36 -11.53 -0.72
CA ILE A 95 0.93 -10.58 0.30
C ILE A 95 1.42 -11.01 1.69
N SER A 96 1.46 -12.31 2.00
CA SER A 96 2.02 -12.80 3.27
C SER A 96 3.51 -12.47 3.42
N LEU A 97 4.27 -12.38 2.33
CA LEU A 97 5.68 -11.96 2.33
C LEU A 97 5.89 -10.50 2.74
N THR A 98 4.86 -9.67 2.73
CA THR A 98 4.97 -8.29 3.24
C THR A 98 5.23 -8.23 4.75
N PHE A 99 4.76 -9.22 5.53
CA PHE A 99 4.98 -9.28 6.97
C PHE A 99 6.43 -9.55 7.36
N PRO A 100 7.12 -10.60 6.83
CA PRO A 100 8.54 -10.79 7.10
C PRO A 100 9.37 -9.66 6.50
N ALA A 101 9.01 -9.11 5.33
CA ALA A 101 9.68 -7.94 4.79
C ALA A 101 9.56 -6.73 5.74
N TYR A 102 8.37 -6.47 6.28
CA TYR A 102 8.17 -5.40 7.26
C TYR A 102 8.93 -5.66 8.56
N ALA A 103 8.94 -6.90 9.05
CA ALA A 103 9.71 -7.27 10.23
C ALA A 103 11.22 -7.03 10.02
N LEU A 104 11.76 -7.36 8.85
CA LEU A 104 13.14 -7.04 8.49
C LEU A 104 13.39 -5.53 8.46
N ILE A 105 12.47 -4.75 7.90
CA ILE A 105 12.57 -3.28 7.90
C ILE A 105 12.59 -2.75 9.33
N VAL A 106 11.70 -3.22 10.21
CA VAL A 106 11.66 -2.82 11.62
C VAL A 106 12.96 -3.21 12.35
N LEU A 107 13.52 -4.39 12.05
CA LEU A 107 14.79 -4.84 12.64
C LEU A 107 15.97 -3.98 12.18
N LEU A 108 15.98 -3.54 10.92
CA LEU A 108 17.03 -2.72 10.33
C LEU A 108 16.86 -1.22 10.62
N ALA A 109 15.64 -0.78 10.94
CA ALA A 109 15.30 0.62 11.17
C ALA A 109 16.21 1.35 12.19
N PRO A 110 16.70 0.73 13.29
CA PRO A 110 17.62 1.39 14.23
C PRO A 110 19.00 1.71 13.63
N ILE A 111 19.40 0.98 12.59
CA ILE A 111 20.70 1.09 11.93
C ILE A 111 20.59 2.00 10.69
N MET A 112 19.39 2.10 10.12
CA MET A 112 19.15 2.97 8.98
C MET A 112 19.08 4.44 9.43
N PRO A 113 19.75 5.35 8.70
CA PRO A 113 19.54 6.78 8.93
C PRO A 113 18.05 7.10 8.69
N PRO A 114 17.46 8.01 9.48
CA PRO A 114 16.06 8.39 9.30
C PRO A 114 15.85 8.87 7.86
N LEU A 115 14.78 8.42 7.21
CA LEU A 115 14.46 8.79 5.82
C LEU A 115 14.42 10.32 5.64
N GLU A 116 13.99 11.03 6.67
CA GLU A 116 13.99 12.50 6.75
C GLU A 116 15.41 13.06 6.61
N VAL A 117 16.38 12.48 7.31
CA VAL A 117 17.80 12.87 7.23
C VAL A 117 18.37 12.54 5.86
N THR A 118 18.03 11.37 5.31
CA THR A 118 18.48 10.99 3.96
C THR A 118 17.90 11.90 2.88
N MET A 119 16.62 12.28 3.01
CA MET A 119 15.94 13.19 2.10
C MET A 119 16.56 14.59 2.18
N ILE A 120 16.80 15.13 3.37
CA ILE A 120 17.47 16.42 3.57
C ILE A 120 18.88 16.40 2.96
N ALA A 121 19.65 15.32 3.19
CA ALA A 121 20.99 15.16 2.62
C ALA A 121 20.96 15.11 1.08
N ALA A 122 20.03 14.37 0.48
CA ALA A 122 19.85 14.31 -0.97
C ALA A 122 19.45 15.68 -1.56
N LEU A 123 18.58 16.42 -0.87
CA LEU A 123 18.16 17.76 -1.27
C LEU A 123 19.34 18.74 -1.20
N MET A 124 20.17 18.66 -0.15
CA MET A 124 21.41 19.43 -0.05
C MET A 124 22.38 19.11 -1.20
N LEU A 125 22.56 17.83 -1.53
CA LEU A 125 23.41 17.41 -2.65
C LEU A 125 22.91 17.95 -3.99
N LEU A 126 21.60 17.95 -4.23
CA LEU A 126 21.01 18.55 -5.42
C LEU A 126 21.25 20.06 -5.49
N VAL A 127 21.14 20.77 -4.37
CA VAL A 127 21.44 22.21 -4.30
C VAL A 127 22.92 22.46 -4.60
N LEU A 128 23.83 21.72 -3.97
CA LEU A 128 25.27 21.80 -4.23
C LEU A 128 25.62 21.51 -5.69
N TYR A 129 25.01 20.49 -6.28
CA TYR A 129 25.19 20.17 -7.69
C TYR A 129 24.67 21.29 -8.60
N GLY A 130 23.50 21.87 -8.28
CA GLY A 130 22.96 23.01 -9.01
C GLY A 130 23.87 24.24 -8.95
N ILE A 131 24.47 24.51 -7.78
CA ILE A 131 25.47 25.58 -7.61
C ILE A 131 26.73 25.27 -8.43
N SER A 132 27.23 24.04 -8.40
CA SER A 132 28.40 23.61 -9.20
C SER A 132 28.15 23.82 -10.69
N LEU A 133 26.97 23.44 -11.19
CA LEU A 133 26.60 23.60 -12.59
C LEU A 133 26.53 25.08 -13.01
N LEU A 134 26.00 25.94 -12.13
CA LEU A 134 25.95 27.39 -12.33
C LEU A 134 27.34 28.03 -12.36
N ILE A 135 28.25 27.60 -11.48
CA ILE A 135 29.63 28.08 -11.46
C ILE A 135 30.36 27.66 -12.74
N GLU A 136 30.20 26.42 -13.17
CA GLU A 136 30.81 25.90 -14.40
C GLU A 136 30.34 26.66 -15.66
N HIS A 137 29.04 26.96 -15.74
CA HIS A 137 28.49 27.81 -16.82
C HIS A 137 28.84 29.31 -16.69
N GLY A 138 29.18 29.77 -15.47
CA GLY A 138 29.60 31.14 -15.20
C GLY A 138 31.06 31.42 -15.55
N GLN A 139 31.90 30.39 -15.69
CA GLN A 139 33.33 30.50 -16.02
C GLN A 139 33.62 30.44 -17.54
N THR A 140 32.61 30.22 -18.38
CA THR A 140 32.72 30.22 -19.86
C THR A 140 32.37 31.59 -20.49
N LYS A 141 32.68 32.69 -19.81
CA LYS A 141 32.67 34.06 -20.36
C LYS A 141 34.01 34.73 -20.08
#